data_AF-A0A6A5KQS9-F1
#
_entry.id   AF-A0A6A5KQS9-F1
#
_cell.length_a   1.000
_cell.length_b   1.000
_cell.length_c   1.000
_cell.angle_alpha   90.00
_cell.angle_beta   90.00
_cell.angle_gamma   90.00
#
_symmetry.space_group_name_H-M   'P 1'
#
loop_
_entity.id
_entity.type
_entity.pdbx_description
1 polymer ?
#
loop_
_entity_poly.entity_id
_entity_poly.type
_entity_poly.pdbx_seq_one_letter_code
_entity_poly.pdbx_strand_id
1 'polypeptide(L)'
;MVDLDVPRNDTRVPLLHWLATNVTRPVPLSANTTGASLVVPSNNSVPYLQPSPPVGDIPHSYTFILMQQPRNFTLPEQYSDLADNRVGFNITQFAADANLTMGLAATWMTVQNVTETENENATSTSTFPPARPSETGGGDGDGPLGDGGKLEVGGKAFWAGMSTVLLAGVFAVAL
;
A
#
# COMPACT_ATOMS: atom_id res chain seq x y z
N MET A 1 -0.75 7.61 10.74
CA MET A 1 0.20 7.24 9.68
C MET A 1 1.51 6.89 10.35
N VAL A 2 2.01 5.68 10.12
CA VAL A 2 3.25 5.17 10.72
C VAL A 2 4.17 4.73 9.58
N ASP A 3 5.41 5.18 9.62
CA ASP A 3 6.51 4.63 8.81
C ASP A 3 7.11 3.46 9.57
N LEU A 4 7.28 2.29 8.95
CA LEU A 4 7.81 1.09 9.60
C LEU A 4 9.31 0.88 9.37
N ASP A 5 9.92 1.68 8.49
CA ASP A 5 11.19 1.37 7.87
C ASP A 5 12.30 2.35 8.27
N VAL A 6 12.14 3.12 9.35
CA VAL A 6 13.15 4.10 9.75
C VAL A 6 14.42 3.39 10.24
N PRO A 7 15.59 3.63 9.63
CA PRO A 7 16.84 3.01 10.05
C PRO A 7 17.33 3.59 11.38
N ARG A 8 17.63 2.70 12.34
CA ARG A 8 18.28 3.02 13.61
C ARG A 8 19.16 1.85 14.06
N ASN A 9 20.46 2.10 14.25
CA ASN A 9 21.42 1.13 14.80
C ASN A 9 21.32 -0.25 14.09
N ASP A 10 21.39 -0.25 12.76
CA ASP A 10 21.27 -1.44 11.90
C ASP A 10 19.93 -2.20 11.98
N THR A 11 18.91 -1.59 12.59
CA THR A 11 17.54 -2.10 12.67
C THR A 11 16.54 -1.12 12.07
N ARG A 12 15.30 -1.57 11.87
CA ARG A 12 14.17 -0.76 11.41
C ARG A 12 13.22 -0.52 12.58
N VAL A 13 12.82 0.73 12.79
CA VAL A 13 11.92 1.12 13.86
C VAL A 13 10.73 1.91 13.33
N PRO A 14 9.56 1.80 13.96
CA PRO A 14 8.41 2.58 13.55
C PRO A 14 8.57 4.07 13.92
N LEU A 15 8.03 4.96 13.09
CA LEU A 15 7.97 6.40 13.33
C LEU A 15 6.56 6.92 13.06
N LEU A 16 5.99 7.65 14.02
CA LEU A 16 4.68 8.26 13.87
C LEU A 16 4.73 9.54 13.03
N HIS A 17 4.17 9.49 11.82
CA HIS A 17 4.07 10.66 10.95
C HIS A 17 2.85 11.53 11.24
N TRP A 18 1.74 10.92 11.65
CA TRP A 18 0.50 11.65 11.86
C TRP A 18 -0.48 10.89 12.75
N LEU A 19 -1.09 11.58 13.70
CA LEU A 19 -2.19 11.08 14.53
C LEU A 19 -3.30 12.13 14.58
N ALA A 20 -4.44 11.77 14.02
CA ALA A 20 -5.68 12.51 14.13
C ALA A 20 -6.65 11.74 15.01
N THR A 21 -7.35 12.45 15.88
CA THR A 21 -8.37 11.89 16.77
C THR A 21 -9.71 12.56 16.50
N ASN A 22 -10.81 11.96 16.93
CA ASN A 22 -12.16 12.49 16.73
C ASN A 22 -12.49 12.68 15.24
N VAL A 23 -11.95 11.80 14.39
CA VAL A 23 -12.28 11.75 12.97
C VAL A 23 -13.72 11.27 12.85
N THR A 24 -14.54 12.07 12.19
CA THR A 24 -15.97 11.79 12.01
C THR A 24 -16.30 11.54 10.56
N ARG A 25 -17.53 11.08 10.32
CA ARG A 25 -18.10 10.95 8.99
C ARG A 25 -19.47 11.58 8.99
N PRO A 26 -19.89 12.20 7.88
CA PRO A 26 -21.23 12.77 7.77
C PRO A 26 -22.33 11.69 7.67
N VAL A 27 -21.94 10.43 7.44
CA VAL A 27 -22.85 9.30 7.24
C VAL A 27 -22.54 8.15 8.22
N PRO A 28 -23.56 7.43 8.72
CA PRO A 28 -23.36 6.27 9.59
C PRO A 28 -22.53 5.15 8.93
N LEU A 29 -21.84 4.35 9.75
CA LEU A 29 -21.09 3.18 9.28
C LEU A 29 -21.96 2.16 8.52
N SER A 30 -23.26 2.10 8.82
CA SER A 30 -24.22 1.17 8.23
C SER A 30 -24.78 1.58 6.86
N ALA A 31 -24.48 2.80 6.38
CA ALA A 31 -24.93 3.27 5.08
C ALA A 31 -23.97 2.79 3.95
N ASN A 32 -24.45 2.68 2.70
CA ASN A 32 -23.55 2.53 1.57
C ASN A 32 -22.80 3.86 1.37
N THR A 33 -21.47 3.83 1.53
CA THR A 33 -20.68 5.04 1.69
C THR A 33 -19.59 5.23 0.65
N THR A 34 -19.72 4.62 -0.52
CA THR A 34 -18.79 4.84 -1.63
C THR A 34 -18.68 6.34 -1.90
N GLY A 35 -17.49 6.91 -1.66
CA GLY A 35 -17.20 8.33 -1.88
C GLY A 35 -17.45 9.28 -0.69
N ALA A 36 -17.94 8.81 0.46
CA ALA A 36 -18.11 9.69 1.63
C ALA A 36 -16.75 9.97 2.31
N SER A 37 -16.32 11.24 2.29
CA SER A 37 -15.05 11.66 2.88
C SER A 37 -15.07 11.64 4.41
N LEU A 38 -13.91 11.36 5.01
CA LEU A 38 -13.69 11.54 6.44
C LEU A 38 -13.56 13.03 6.74
N VAL A 39 -14.15 13.47 7.86
CA VAL A 39 -13.96 14.81 8.41
C VAL A 39 -12.91 14.71 9.49
N VAL A 40 -11.73 15.27 9.23
CA VAL A 40 -10.61 15.28 10.16
C VAL A 40 -10.55 16.64 10.87
N PRO A 41 -10.64 16.69 12.21
CA PRO A 41 -10.51 17.94 12.94
C PRO A 41 -9.17 18.63 12.70
N SER A 42 -9.14 19.97 12.76
CA SER A 42 -7.91 20.74 12.59
C SER A 42 -6.94 20.59 13.78
N ASN A 43 -7.47 20.30 14.98
CA ASN A 43 -6.71 20.04 16.20
C ASN A 43 -6.23 18.58 16.26
N ASN A 44 -5.34 18.22 15.34
CA ASN A 44 -4.71 16.90 15.33
C ASN A 44 -3.78 16.73 16.54
N SER A 45 -3.89 15.61 17.25
CA SER A 45 -3.03 15.29 18.40
C SER A 45 -1.54 15.29 18.04
N VAL A 46 -1.20 14.79 16.85
CA VAL A 46 0.15 14.82 16.31
C VAL A 46 0.07 15.37 14.90
N PRO A 47 0.58 16.61 14.66
CA PRO A 47 0.59 17.22 13.33
C PRO A 47 1.29 16.34 12.29
N TYR A 48 0.83 16.45 11.05
CA TYR A 48 1.40 15.68 9.94
C TYR A 48 2.87 16.05 9.73
N LEU A 49 3.72 15.03 9.71
CA LEU A 49 5.11 15.09 9.29
C LEU A 49 5.20 14.42 7.92
N GLN A 50 5.73 15.14 6.94
CA GLN A 50 5.86 14.59 5.58
C GLN A 50 6.84 13.41 5.51
N PRO A 51 6.61 12.43 4.63
CA PRO A 51 7.62 11.44 4.27
C PRO A 51 8.97 12.07 3.91
N SER A 52 10.04 11.52 4.47
CA SER A 52 11.41 11.97 4.22
C SER A 52 12.41 10.82 4.40
N PRO A 53 12.29 9.73 3.62
CA PRO A 53 13.22 8.61 3.73
C PRO A 53 14.65 9.08 3.38
N PRO A 54 15.69 8.49 4.01
CA PRO A 54 17.06 8.80 3.67
C PRO A 54 17.38 8.48 2.20
N VAL A 55 18.30 9.24 1.61
CA VAL A 55 18.80 8.98 0.25
C VAL A 55 19.45 7.60 0.19
N GLY A 56 19.14 6.83 -0.85
CA GLY A 56 19.75 5.51 -1.09
C GLY A 56 19.23 4.40 -0.16
N ASP A 57 18.26 4.69 0.70
CA ASP A 57 17.58 3.67 1.49
C ASP A 57 16.54 2.91 0.65
N ILE A 58 16.02 1.82 1.21
CA ILE A 58 14.86 1.12 0.65
C ILE A 58 13.65 2.06 0.58
N PRO A 59 12.64 1.78 -0.26
CA PRO A 59 11.35 2.46 -0.14
C PRO A 59 10.74 2.23 1.25
N HIS A 60 10.39 3.31 1.95
CA HIS A 60 9.73 3.25 3.25
C HIS A 60 8.21 3.06 3.08
N SER A 61 7.61 2.23 3.93
CA SER A 61 6.19 1.91 3.95
C SER A 61 5.45 2.77 4.95
N TYR A 62 4.64 3.70 4.45
CA TYR A 62 3.80 4.57 5.26
C TYR A 62 2.39 4.02 5.33
N THR A 63 2.01 3.54 6.51
CA THR A 63 0.72 2.89 6.73
C THR A 63 -0.26 3.85 7.39
N PHE A 64 -1.42 4.03 6.75
CA PHE A 64 -2.59 4.70 7.32
C PHE A 64 -3.50 3.67 7.94
N ILE A 65 -3.86 3.88 9.20
CA ILE A 65 -4.70 2.97 9.97
C ILE A 65 -5.83 3.79 10.56
N LEU A 66 -7.07 3.35 10.32
CA LEU A 66 -8.28 3.93 10.89
C LEU A 66 -8.84 2.96 11.92
N MET A 67 -9.00 3.43 13.16
CA MET A 67 -9.52 2.63 14.27
C MET A 67 -10.78 3.27 14.86
N GLN A 68 -11.68 2.43 15.36
CA GLN A 68 -12.87 2.88 16.06
C GLN A 68 -12.49 3.44 17.43
N GLN A 69 -12.91 4.67 17.70
CA GLN A 69 -12.74 5.29 19.01
C GLN A 69 -13.92 4.95 19.93
N PRO A 70 -13.68 4.70 21.22
CA PRO A 70 -14.74 4.57 22.22
C PRO A 70 -15.49 5.90 22.39
N ARG A 71 -16.69 5.84 22.99
CA ARG A 71 -17.46 7.05 23.32
C ARG A 71 -16.68 7.92 24.30
N ASN A 72 -16.68 9.23 24.09
CA ASN A 72 -15.94 10.21 24.89
C ASN A 72 -14.43 9.95 24.93
N PHE A 73 -13.86 9.52 23.80
CA PHE A 73 -12.43 9.28 23.67
C PHE A 73 -11.60 10.48 24.11
N THR A 74 -10.54 10.18 24.87
CA THR A 74 -9.46 11.11 25.18
C THR A 74 -8.13 10.41 24.90
N LEU A 75 -7.15 11.16 24.42
CA LEU A 75 -5.81 10.62 24.22
C LEU A 75 -5.20 10.32 25.61
N PRO A 76 -4.70 9.09 25.87
CA PRO A 76 -4.05 8.80 27.14
C PRO A 76 -2.85 9.72 27.37
N GLU A 77 -2.66 10.16 28.61
CA GLU A 77 -1.67 11.17 28.97
C GLU A 77 -0.24 10.76 28.61
N GLN A 78 0.11 9.46 28.68
CA GLN A 78 1.43 8.98 28.27
C GLN A 78 1.77 9.20 26.79
N TYR A 79 0.80 9.62 25.97
CA TYR A 79 0.97 9.93 24.56
C TYR A 79 0.87 11.43 24.24
N SER A 80 0.79 12.29 25.26
CA SER A 80 0.64 13.74 25.06
C SER A 80 1.84 14.38 24.36
N ASP A 81 3.02 13.77 24.46
CA ASP A 81 4.29 14.28 23.90
C ASP A 81 4.63 13.67 22.52
N LEU A 82 3.75 12.86 21.93
CA LEU A 82 4.01 12.19 20.64
C LEU A 82 4.25 13.16 19.48
N ALA A 83 3.91 14.44 19.63
CA ALA A 83 4.29 15.47 18.66
C ALA A 83 5.82 15.60 18.52
N ASP A 84 6.53 15.43 19.63
CA ASP A 84 7.98 15.56 19.75
C ASP A 84 8.69 14.19 19.81
N ASN A 85 8.04 13.18 20.42
CA ASN A 85 8.61 11.84 20.64
C ASN A 85 7.93 10.76 19.76
N ARG A 86 8.24 10.78 18.46
CA ARG A 86 7.58 9.94 17.44
C ARG A 86 8.21 8.56 17.19
N VAL A 87 9.49 8.40 17.53
CA VAL A 87 10.31 7.21 17.19
C VAL A 87 9.97 6.05 18.12
N GLY A 88 9.88 4.84 17.57
CA GLY A 88 9.54 3.64 18.32
C GLY A 88 8.05 3.51 18.64
N PHE A 89 7.19 4.26 17.94
CA PHE A 89 5.74 4.23 18.17
C PHE A 89 5.15 2.83 17.97
N ASN A 90 4.63 2.25 19.05
CA ASN A 90 4.01 0.93 19.03
C ASN A 90 2.49 1.05 18.91
N ILE A 91 1.98 0.81 17.69
CA ILE A 91 0.54 0.89 17.40
C ILE A 91 -0.29 -0.11 18.21
N THR A 92 0.21 -1.31 18.46
CA THR A 92 -0.50 -2.34 19.22
C THR A 92 -0.66 -1.92 20.67
N GLN A 93 0.40 -1.40 21.28
CA GLN A 93 0.35 -0.88 22.65
C GLN A 93 -0.58 0.34 22.72
N PHE A 94 -0.45 1.28 21.77
CA PHE A 94 -1.32 2.45 21.68
C PHE A 94 -2.80 2.07 21.58
N ALA A 95 -3.14 1.08 20.73
CA ALA A 95 -4.51 0.63 20.59
C ALA A 95 -5.04 0.00 21.88
N ALA A 96 -4.21 -0.76 22.60
CA ALA A 96 -4.58 -1.35 23.88
C ALA A 96 -4.82 -0.26 24.95
N ASP A 97 -3.86 0.65 25.13
CA ASP A 97 -3.90 1.71 26.14
C ASP A 97 -5.05 2.71 25.90
N ALA A 98 -5.32 3.02 24.64
CA ALA A 98 -6.35 3.97 24.23
C ALA A 98 -7.73 3.31 24.03
N ASN A 99 -7.87 2.02 24.37
CA ASN A 99 -9.09 1.22 24.23
C ASN A 99 -9.70 1.29 22.80
N LEU A 100 -8.84 1.18 21.79
CA LEU A 100 -9.24 1.14 20.38
C LEU A 100 -9.58 -0.30 20.00
N THR A 101 -10.87 -0.60 20.02
CA THR A 101 -11.37 -1.99 20.00
C THR A 101 -11.41 -2.64 18.62
N MET A 102 -11.32 -1.87 17.53
CA MET A 102 -11.49 -2.39 16.18
C MET A 102 -10.75 -1.55 15.13
N GLY A 103 -9.94 -2.20 14.31
CA GLY A 103 -9.44 -1.63 13.06
C GLY A 103 -10.57 -1.59 12.02
N LEU A 104 -10.87 -0.40 11.51
CA LEU A 104 -11.95 -0.18 10.54
C LEU A 104 -11.45 -0.27 9.10
N ALA A 105 -10.26 0.27 8.85
CA ALA A 105 -9.65 0.28 7.53
C ALA A 105 -8.13 0.51 7.66
N ALA A 106 -7.40 0.08 6.64
CA ALA A 106 -6.00 0.44 6.47
C ALA A 106 -5.69 0.60 4.98
N THR A 107 -4.71 1.45 4.69
CA THR A 107 -4.07 1.56 3.38
C THR A 107 -2.62 1.95 3.58
N TRP A 108 -1.80 1.85 2.54
CA TRP A 108 -0.39 2.17 2.62
C TRP A 108 0.10 2.81 1.33
N MET A 109 1.22 3.52 1.43
CA MET A 109 1.98 4.02 0.30
C MET A 109 3.47 3.79 0.56
N THR A 110 4.25 3.70 -0.51
CA THR A 110 5.71 3.66 -0.42
C THR A 110 6.31 4.97 -0.94
N VAL A 111 7.38 5.42 -0.28
CA VAL A 111 8.17 6.58 -0.71
C VAL A 111 9.63 6.22 -0.64
N GLN A 112 10.38 6.56 -1.68
CA GLN A 112 11.83 6.40 -1.72
C GLN A 112 12.47 7.73 -2.12
N ASN A 113 13.61 8.03 -1.51
CA ASN A 113 14.42 9.17 -1.90
C ASN A 113 15.55 8.72 -2.82
N VAL A 114 15.43 9.08 -4.10
CA VAL A 114 16.37 8.71 -5.18
C VAL A 114 17.24 9.89 -5.63
N THR A 115 17.24 11.00 -4.88
CA THR A 115 18.05 12.18 -5.22
C THR A 115 19.54 11.83 -5.16
N GLU A 116 20.14 11.68 -6.35
CA GLU A 116 21.55 11.40 -6.62
C GLU A 116 22.16 10.18 -5.89
N THR A 117 21.56 9.01 -6.11
CA THR A 117 22.38 7.83 -6.46
C THR A 117 22.43 7.72 -7.98
N GLU A 118 23.06 8.69 -8.64
CA GLU A 118 23.42 8.58 -10.05
C GLU A 118 24.58 7.59 -10.16
N ASN A 119 24.25 6.29 -10.21
CA ASN A 119 24.96 5.45 -11.15
C ASN A 119 24.26 5.70 -12.48
N GLU A 120 24.94 6.30 -13.47
CA GLU A 120 24.38 6.72 -14.76
C GLU A 120 23.75 5.58 -15.61
N ASN A 121 23.65 4.38 -15.04
CA ASN A 121 23.00 3.21 -15.62
C ASN A 121 21.73 2.74 -14.84
N ALA A 122 21.31 3.45 -13.78
CA ALA A 122 20.07 3.15 -13.07
C ALA A 122 18.88 3.75 -13.82
N THR A 123 18.25 2.94 -14.68
CA THR A 123 16.98 3.31 -15.32
C THR A 123 15.94 3.53 -14.24
N SER A 124 15.53 4.78 -14.01
CA SER A 124 14.37 5.15 -13.22
C SER A 124 13.17 4.37 -13.73
N THR A 125 12.82 3.28 -13.04
CA THR A 125 11.69 2.44 -13.41
C THR A 125 10.44 3.14 -12.90
N SER A 126 9.86 3.99 -13.77
CA SER A 126 8.65 4.78 -13.53
C SER A 126 7.35 3.96 -13.42
N THR A 127 7.42 2.64 -13.29
CA THR A 127 6.24 1.76 -13.34
C THR A 127 6.04 1.02 -12.02
N PHE A 128 4.93 1.35 -11.36
CA PHE A 128 4.39 0.61 -10.23
C PHE A 128 3.08 -0.09 -10.65
N PRO A 129 2.85 -1.36 -10.30
CA PRO A 129 3.74 -2.26 -9.56
C PRO A 129 4.93 -2.74 -10.43
N PRO A 130 6.05 -3.17 -9.80
CA PRO A 130 7.17 -3.73 -10.55
C PRO A 130 6.72 -4.94 -11.39
N ALA A 131 7.35 -5.13 -12.54
CA ALA A 131 7.11 -6.31 -13.35
C ALA A 131 7.37 -7.58 -12.54
N ARG A 132 6.43 -8.52 -12.57
CA ARG A 132 6.59 -9.85 -11.97
C ARG A 132 7.84 -10.49 -12.58
N PRO A 133 8.79 -11.01 -11.78
CA PRO A 133 9.93 -11.74 -12.33
C PRO A 133 9.41 -12.92 -13.18
N SER A 134 9.72 -12.92 -14.47
CA SER A 134 9.54 -14.10 -15.33
C SER A 134 10.59 -15.13 -14.95
N GLU A 135 10.18 -16.39 -14.80
CA GLU A 135 11.08 -17.49 -14.50
C GLU A 135 12.16 -17.59 -15.57
N THR A 136 13.42 -17.41 -15.16
CA THR A 136 14.59 -17.60 -16.02
C THR A 136 14.92 -19.09 -16.01
N GLY A 137 14.31 -19.84 -16.93
CA GLY A 137 14.76 -21.16 -17.35
C GLY A 137 15.43 -21.03 -18.72
N GLY A 138 16.76 -21.00 -18.73
CA GLY A 138 17.55 -20.90 -19.96
C GLY A 138 17.44 -22.15 -20.84
N GLY A 139 17.44 -21.92 -22.15
CA GLY A 139 17.54 -22.94 -23.18
C GLY A 139 17.61 -22.28 -24.56
N ASP A 140 18.82 -22.12 -25.07
CA ASP A 140 19.20 -21.56 -26.36
C ASP A 140 18.49 -22.21 -27.57
N GLY A 141 18.21 -21.42 -28.61
CA GLY A 141 17.75 -21.95 -29.90
C GLY A 141 17.29 -20.91 -30.94
N ASP A 142 18.26 -20.30 -31.62
CA ASP A 142 18.33 -19.95 -33.05
C ASP A 142 17.02 -19.77 -33.88
N GLY A 143 16.83 -18.60 -34.51
CA GLY A 143 15.94 -18.44 -35.67
C GLY A 143 15.32 -17.05 -35.88
N PRO A 144 15.21 -16.53 -37.12
CA PRO A 144 15.23 -15.09 -37.42
C PRO A 144 13.86 -14.39 -37.48
N LEU A 145 13.92 -13.05 -37.44
CA LEU A 145 12.83 -12.09 -37.69
C LEU A 145 11.98 -12.41 -38.93
N GLY A 146 10.65 -12.30 -38.81
CA GLY A 146 9.75 -12.42 -39.97
C GLY A 146 8.31 -12.02 -39.69
N ASP A 147 7.99 -10.80 -40.13
CA ASP A 147 6.77 -10.30 -40.78
C ASP A 147 5.43 -11.06 -40.62
N GLY A 148 4.37 -10.29 -40.32
CA GLY A 148 3.01 -10.79 -40.19
C GLY A 148 2.41 -11.21 -41.54
N GLY A 149 1.97 -12.46 -41.65
CA GLY A 149 1.28 -12.94 -42.84
C GLY A 149 0.64 -14.31 -42.72
N LYS A 150 -0.70 -14.32 -42.72
CA LYS A 150 -1.64 -15.30 -43.31
C LYS A 150 -1.27 -16.81 -43.20
N LEU A 151 -2.00 -17.53 -42.34
CA LEU A 151 -2.11 -18.99 -42.41
C LEU A 151 -3.18 -19.36 -43.45
N GLU A 152 -2.75 -19.87 -44.60
CA GLU A 152 -3.60 -20.42 -45.65
C GLU A 152 -3.52 -21.96 -45.57
N VAL A 153 -4.63 -22.62 -45.19
CA VAL A 153 -4.75 -24.08 -45.21
C VAL A 153 -6.01 -24.43 -46.01
N GLY A 154 -5.82 -25.05 -47.18
CA GLY A 154 -6.88 -25.74 -47.92
C GLY A 154 -7.91 -24.86 -48.65
N GLY A 155 -7.52 -23.69 -49.17
CA GLY A 155 -8.34 -22.92 -50.13
C GLY A 155 -9.54 -22.17 -49.55
N LYS A 156 -9.58 -21.93 -48.23
CA LYS A 156 -10.52 -21.02 -47.56
C LYS A 156 -9.77 -20.32 -46.42
N ALA A 157 -9.65 -18.98 -46.45
CA ALA A 157 -9.00 -18.22 -45.38
C ALA A 157 -9.94 -18.04 -44.18
N PHE A 158 -9.45 -18.27 -42.95
CA PHE A 158 -10.19 -18.02 -41.71
C PHE A 158 -9.36 -17.13 -40.77
N TRP A 159 -9.94 -16.02 -40.30
CA TRP A 159 -9.35 -15.13 -39.31
C TRP A 159 -9.81 -15.56 -37.91
N ALA A 160 -8.90 -16.16 -37.12
CA ALA A 160 -9.17 -16.50 -35.73
C ALA A 160 -8.56 -15.43 -34.81
N GLY A 161 -9.32 -14.37 -34.54
CA GLY A 161 -9.14 -13.55 -33.34
C GLY A 161 -10.20 -13.93 -32.31
N MET A 162 -9.82 -14.47 -31.16
CA MET A 162 -10.71 -14.71 -30.02
C MET A 162 -9.90 -14.54 -28.73
N SER A 163 -10.15 -13.55 -27.87
CA SER A 163 -11.30 -13.37 -26.95
C SER A 163 -11.51 -14.52 -25.95
N THR A 164 -11.15 -14.20 -24.69
CA THR A 164 -11.71 -14.61 -23.38
C THR A 164 -12.50 -15.92 -23.23
N VAL A 165 -12.09 -16.73 -22.24
CA VAL A 165 -13.01 -17.57 -21.44
C VAL A 165 -12.65 -17.49 -19.95
N LEU A 166 -13.60 -16.97 -19.16
CA LEU A 166 -13.72 -17.15 -17.71
C LEU A 166 -14.41 -18.51 -17.46
N LEU A 167 -13.92 -19.29 -16.50
CA LEU A 167 -14.66 -20.45 -15.96
C LEU A 167 -14.78 -20.32 -14.43
N ALA A 168 -16.01 -20.21 -13.95
CA ALA A 168 -16.42 -20.23 -12.55
C ALA A 168 -16.70 -21.68 -12.10
N GLY A 169 -16.26 -22.05 -10.90
CA GLY A 169 -16.55 -23.35 -10.28
C GLY A 169 -17.56 -23.21 -9.13
N VAL A 170 -18.72 -23.87 -9.27
CA VAL A 170 -19.73 -24.09 -8.23
C VAL A 170 -19.64 -25.55 -7.79
N PHE A 171 -19.53 -25.82 -6.48
CA PHE A 171 -19.69 -27.16 -5.91
C PHE A 171 -21.07 -27.30 -5.25
N ALA A 172 -21.81 -28.34 -5.64
CA ALA A 172 -23.11 -28.72 -5.11
C ALA A 172 -22.99 -29.94 -4.15
N VAL A 173 -23.99 -30.02 -3.28
CA VAL A 173 -24.24 -30.87 -2.09
C VAL A 173 -24.54 -32.35 -2.42
N ALA A 174 -24.20 -33.28 -1.51
CA ALA A 174 -25.13 -34.21 -0.81
C ALA A 174 -24.45 -35.47 -0.24
N LEU A 175 -24.56 -35.64 1.08
CA LEU A 175 -25.24 -36.78 1.73
C LEU A 175 -25.56 -36.42 3.19
#